data_AF-A0A256FE76-F1
#
_entry.id   AF-A0A256FE76-F1
#
_cell.length_a   1.000
_cell.length_b   1.000
_cell.length_c   1.000
_cell.angle_alpha   90.00
_cell.angle_beta   90.00
_cell.angle_gamma   90.00
#
_symmetry.space_group_name_H-M   'P 1'
#
loop_
_entity.id
_entity.type
_entity.pdbx_description
1 polymer ?
#
loop_
_entity_poly.entity_id
_entity_poly.type
_entity_poly.pdbx_seq_one_letter_code
_entity_poly.pdbx_strand_id
1 'polypeptide(L)'
;MPQSAAASFNPAHRIMDQVIEVTKIHKLMPKEDARKKAIELFKALALPNPETIGDRYPHQVSGGQLQRLSAAMALIGDPKLV
;
A
#
# COMPACT_ATOMS: atom_id res chain seq x y z
N MET A 1 -17.10 -4.12 -16.40
CA MET A 1 -15.64 -4.19 -16.13
C MET A 1 -15.29 -3.00 -15.26
N PRO A 2 -15.13 -3.14 -13.94
CA PRO A 2 -14.57 -2.05 -13.16
C PRO A 2 -13.12 -1.92 -13.61
N GLN A 3 -12.84 -0.96 -14.50
CA GLN A 3 -11.48 -0.66 -14.90
C GLN A 3 -10.74 -0.23 -13.66
N SER A 4 -9.70 -1.00 -13.34
CA SER A 4 -8.85 -0.84 -12.19
C SER A 4 -8.56 0.63 -11.95
N ALA A 5 -9.04 1.18 -10.84
CA ALA A 5 -8.41 2.33 -10.23
C ALA A 5 -7.01 1.87 -9.80
N ALA A 6 -6.08 1.81 -10.75
CA ALA A 6 -4.67 1.72 -10.43
C ALA A 6 -4.35 3.02 -9.68
N ALA A 7 -4.45 2.97 -8.36
CA ALA A 7 -4.24 4.12 -7.52
C ALA A 7 -2.82 4.61 -7.77
N SER A 8 -2.73 5.75 -8.46
CA SER A 8 -1.49 6.47 -8.60
C SER A 8 -1.23 7.13 -7.25
N PHE A 9 -0.06 6.89 -6.67
CA PHE A 9 0.30 7.54 -5.42
C PHE A 9 0.33 9.06 -5.60
N ASN A 10 -0.29 9.79 -4.67
CA ASN A 10 -0.15 11.22 -4.52
C ASN A 10 1.27 11.53 -3.99
N PRO A 11 2.08 12.33 -4.70
CA PRO A 11 3.46 12.62 -4.32
C PRO A 11 3.58 13.47 -3.05
N ALA A 12 2.51 14.16 -2.63
CA ALA A 12 2.49 14.99 -1.43
C ALA A 12 2.31 14.19 -0.13
N HIS A 13 1.92 12.92 -0.21
CA HIS A 13 1.60 12.08 0.95
C HIS A 13 2.57 10.90 1.06
N ARG A 14 2.75 10.39 2.28
CA ARG A 14 3.56 9.19 2.52
C ARG A 14 2.89 7.96 1.92
N ILE A 15 3.71 6.98 1.55
CA ILE A 15 3.26 5.73 0.93
C ILE A 15 2.37 4.94 1.90
N MET A 16 2.77 4.80 3.17
CA MET A 16 2.03 4.02 4.17
C MET A 16 0.61 4.53 4.37
N ASP A 17 0.44 5.86 4.50
CA ASP A 17 -0.86 6.45 4.75
C ASP A 17 -1.82 6.23 3.57
N GLN A 18 -1.29 6.24 2.34
CA GLN A 18 -2.05 5.93 1.12
C GLN A 18 -2.36 4.44 1.00
N VAL A 19 -1.40 3.55 1.31
CA VAL A 19 -1.60 2.09 1.27
C VAL A 19 -2.72 1.68 2.23
N ILE A 20 -2.73 2.22 3.46
CA ILE A 20 -3.75 1.84 4.46
C ILE A 20 -5.06 2.63 4.32
N GLU A 21 -5.14 3.63 3.43
CA GLU A 21 -6.30 4.53 3.32
C GLU A 21 -7.59 3.76 3.05
N VAL A 22 -7.54 2.75 2.18
CA VAL A 22 -8.70 1.91 1.85
C VAL A 22 -9.24 1.16 3.09
N THR A 23 -8.34 0.67 3.96
CA THR A 23 -8.75 -0.02 5.20
C THR A 23 -9.47 0.92 6.16
N LYS A 24 -9.06 2.20 6.18
CA LYS A 24 -9.67 3.25 6.99
C LYS A 24 -11.03 3.66 6.44
N ILE A 25 -11.14 3.87 5.12
CA ILE A 25 -12.40 4.26 4.45
C ILE A 25 -13.48 3.20 4.66
N HIS A 26 -13.12 1.93 4.46
CA HIS A 26 -14.06 0.80 4.58
C HIS A 26 -14.16 0.23 6.00
N LYS A 27 -13.46 0.83 6.98
CA LYS A 27 -13.41 0.40 8.40
C LYS A 27 -13.09 -1.10 8.57
N LEU A 28 -12.19 -1.61 7.73
CA LEU A 28 -11.85 -3.04 7.70
C LEU A 28 -11.07 -3.49 8.94
N MET A 29 -10.23 -2.59 9.49
CA MET A 29 -9.41 -2.86 10.67
C MET A 29 -8.89 -1.54 11.31
N PRO A 30 -8.42 -1.58 12.56
CA PRO A 30 -7.72 -0.45 13.19
C PRO A 30 -6.46 -0.04 12.42
N LYS A 31 -6.07 1.22 12.55
CA LYS A 31 -4.90 1.79 11.85
C LYS A 31 -3.60 1.02 12.12
N GLU A 32 -3.40 0.59 13.36
CA GLU A 32 -2.20 -0.14 13.77
C GLU A 32 -2.12 -1.51 13.10
N ASP A 33 -3.25 -2.21 13.00
CA ASP A 33 -3.32 -3.52 12.33
C ASP A 33 -3.17 -3.37 10.82
N ALA A 34 -3.73 -2.31 10.22
CA ALA A 34 -3.51 -2.00 8.81
C ALA A 34 -2.04 -1.74 8.49
N ARG A 35 -1.32 -1.03 9.38
CA ARG A 35 0.13 -0.83 9.23
C ARG A 35 0.90 -2.15 9.30
N LYS A 36 0.60 -3.01 10.28
CA LYS A 36 1.22 -4.34 10.38
C LYS A 36 0.95 -5.17 9.12
N LYS A 37 -0.29 -5.21 8.65
CA LYS A 37 -0.66 -5.91 7.41
C LYS A 37 0.07 -5.34 6.19
N ALA A 38 0.22 -4.02 6.09
CA ALA A 38 0.97 -3.38 5.02
C ALA A 38 2.45 -3.78 5.04
N ILE A 39 3.08 -3.84 6.22
CA ILE A 39 4.47 -4.30 6.36
C ILE A 39 4.62 -5.75 5.90
N GLU A 40 3.69 -6.63 6.27
CA GLU A 40 3.69 -8.03 5.81
C GLU A 40 3.54 -8.12 4.29
N LEU A 41 2.69 -7.31 3.67
CA LEU A 41 2.57 -7.23 2.21
C LEU A 41 3.85 -6.69 1.57
N PHE A 42 4.49 -5.69 2.17
CA PHE A 42 5.75 -5.16 1.64
C PHE A 42 6.85 -6.22 1.65
N LYS A 43 6.90 -7.03 2.72
CA LYS A 43 7.81 -8.17 2.84
C LYS A 43 7.50 -9.25 1.79
N ALA A 44 6.23 -9.60 1.62
CA ALA A 44 5.79 -10.58 0.62
C ALA A 44 6.11 -10.15 -0.82
N LEU A 45 6.09 -8.83 -1.09
CA LEU A 45 6.41 -8.24 -2.39
C LEU A 45 7.91 -7.91 -2.55
N ALA A 46 8.76 -8.42 -1.65
CA ALA A 46 10.21 -8.25 -1.67
C ALA A 46 10.67 -6.78 -1.73
N LEU A 47 9.94 -5.87 -1.08
CA LEU A 47 10.36 -4.47 -0.94
C LEU A 47 11.51 -4.37 0.08
N PRO A 48 12.53 -3.53 -0.19
CA PRO A 48 13.61 -3.33 0.75
C PRO A 48 13.14 -2.55 1.97
N ASN A 49 13.65 -2.90 3.15
CA ASN A 49 13.30 -2.26 4.42
C ASN A 49 11.77 -2.16 4.61
N PRO A 50 11.04 -3.28 4.61
CA PRO A 50 9.57 -3.30 4.60
C PRO A 50 8.96 -2.53 5.77
N GLU A 51 9.64 -2.45 6.91
CA GLU A 51 9.19 -1.72 8.09
C GLU A 51 9.22 -0.20 7.92
N THR A 52 10.09 0.34 7.05
CA THR A 52 10.34 1.79 6.93
C THR A 52 10.08 2.35 5.53
N ILE A 53 9.99 1.51 4.49
CA ILE A 53 9.75 2.00 3.12
C ILE A 53 8.41 2.73 2.98
N GLY A 54 7.42 2.38 3.80
CA GLY A 54 6.14 3.07 3.84
C GLY A 54 6.22 4.52 4.35
N ASP A 55 7.25 4.89 5.11
CA ASP A 55 7.41 6.27 5.59
C ASP A 55 7.93 7.22 4.51
N ARG A 56 8.37 6.68 3.37
CA ARG A 56 8.85 7.43 2.22
C ARG A 56 7.69 8.05 1.43
N TYR A 57 8.03 9.06 0.65
CA TYR A 57 7.16 9.61 -0.39
C TYR A 57 7.39 8.89 -1.73
N PRO A 58 6.42 8.94 -2.66
CA PRO A 58 6.53 8.27 -3.96
C PRO A 58 7.77 8.64 -4.78
N HIS A 59 8.22 9.88 -4.69
CA HIS A 59 9.41 10.37 -5.40
C HIS A 59 10.74 9.91 -4.78
N GLN A 60 10.71 9.24 -3.62
CA GLN A 60 11.90 8.76 -2.88
C GLN A 60 12.16 7.26 -3.09
N VAL A 61 11.40 6.60 -3.96
CA VAL A 61 11.52 5.18 -4.29
C VAL A 61 11.68 5.01 -5.79
N SER A 62 12.28 3.90 -6.22
CA SER A 62 12.41 3.60 -7.65
C SER A 62 11.06 3.26 -8.27
N GLY A 63 10.93 3.38 -9.59
CA GLY A 63 9.69 3.02 -10.30
C GLY A 63 9.25 1.57 -10.04
N GLY A 64 10.19 0.62 -10.02
CA GLY A 64 9.91 -0.78 -9.70
C GLY A 64 9.54 -1.04 -8.24
N GLN A 65 9.97 -0.18 -7.30
CA GLN A 65 9.46 -0.21 -5.93
C GLN A 65 8.05 0.35 -5.88
N LEU A 66 7.78 1.45 -6.58
CA LEU A 66 6.47 2.09 -6.62
C LEU A 66 5.39 1.19 -7.22
N GLN A 67 5.72 0.43 -8.27
CA GLN A 67 4.82 -0.57 -8.84
C GLN A 67 4.44 -1.66 -7.82
N ARG A 68 5.41 -2.17 -7.06
CA ARG A 68 5.17 -3.17 -6.02
C ARG A 68 4.39 -2.59 -4.84
N LEU A 69 4.64 -1.34 -4.47
CA LEU A 69 3.83 -0.63 -3.47
C LEU A 69 2.38 -0.44 -3.94
N SER A 70 2.14 -0.19 -5.23
CA SER A 70 0.79 -0.12 -5.80
C SER A 70 0.09 -1.49 -5.72
N ALA A 71 0.80 -2.59 -5.96
CA ALA A 71 0.28 -3.93 -5.73
C ALA A 71 -0.09 -4.18 -4.25
N ALA A 72 0.74 -3.73 -3.30
CA ALA A 72 0.41 -3.81 -1.88
C ALA A 72 -0.89 -3.05 -1.53
N MET A 73 -1.08 -1.86 -2.09
CA MET A 73 -2.30 -1.06 -1.90
C MET A 73 -3.55 -1.77 -2.46
N ALA A 74 -3.42 -2.48 -3.59
CA ALA A 74 -4.52 -3.25 -4.15
C ALA A 74 -4.89 -4.48 -3.28
N LEU A 75 -3.92 -5.07 -2.58
CA LEU A 75 -4.08 -6.31 -1.81
C LEU A 75 -4.48 -6.09 -0.34
N ILE A 76 -4.19 -4.91 0.22
CA ILE A 76 -4.42 -4.63 1.65
C ILE A 76 -5.89 -4.77 2.08
N GLY A 77 -6.82 -4.45 1.17
CA GLY A 77 -8.26 -4.51 1.39
C GLY A 77 -8.84 -5.92 1.43
N ASP A 78 -8.02 -6.96 1.24
CA ASP A 78 -8.49 -8.35 1.13
C ASP A 78 -9.62 -8.49 0.09
N PRO A 79 -9.40 -8.03 -1.16
CA PRO A 79 -10.42 -8.21 -2.17
C PRO A 79 -10.65 -9.72 -2.31
N LYS A 80 -11.86 -10.19 -1.98
CA LYS A 80 -12.27 -11.55 -2.33
C LYS A 80 -12.07 -11.67 -3.83
N LEU A 81 -11.03 -12.40 -4.23
CA LEU A 81 -10.81 -12.81 -5.61
C LEU A 81 -12.11 -13.49 -6.08
N VAL A 82 -12.67 -12.96 -7.17
CA VAL A 82 -13.81 -13.59 -7.88
C VAL A 82 -13.30 -14.77 -8.68
#